data_AF-A0A7T5CE30-F1
#
_entry.id   AF-A0A7T5CE30-F1
#
_cell.length_a   1.000
_cell.length_b   1.000
_cell.length_c   1.000
_cell.angle_alpha   90.00
_cell.angle_beta   90.00
_cell.angle_gamma   90.00
#
_symmetry.space_group_name_H-M   'P 1'
#
loop_
_entity.id
_entity.type
_entity.pdbx_description
1 polymer ?
#
loop_
_entity_poly.entity_id
_entity_poly.type
_entity_poly.pdbx_seq_one_letter_code
_entity_poly.pdbx_strand_id
1 'polypeptide(L)'
;MRPIRLLLMASLLLNLAFVSATVMAVHRLGGIGYLAFKLKHRDDGSGYSAGRLQHLRSLDATLPAGKIVFVGDSITEAGEWGEFLGHHDVVNRGIGGDSTARILDRIESVAKTRPSKLFLMAGINDLGAFDEREVFDRYRQIVDTVKRVSPGTRIYLQSTLPVNREIRDTGRDNGRVAQLNACWPNWRPGTTGSSGSTWAARWPTLTAIWTAPTPMTACI
;
A
#
# COMPACT_ATOMS: atom_id res chain seq x y z
N MET A 1 54.60 5.38 -17.84
CA MET A 1 53.84 5.16 -16.59
C MET A 1 52.68 6.15 -16.33
N ARG A 2 52.79 7.44 -16.70
CA ARG A 2 51.70 8.43 -16.52
C ARG A 2 50.35 8.12 -17.23
N PRO A 3 50.30 7.67 -18.50
CA PRO A 3 49.02 7.43 -19.19
C PRO A 3 48.24 6.23 -18.61
N ILE A 4 48.95 5.18 -18.17
CA ILE A 4 48.33 4.03 -17.51
C ILE A 4 47.67 4.43 -16.19
N ARG A 5 48.30 5.32 -15.40
CA ARG A 5 47.70 5.84 -14.16
C ARG A 5 46.45 6.68 -14.42
N LEU A 6 46.46 7.50 -15.47
CA LEU A 6 45.30 8.28 -15.90
C LEU A 6 44.12 7.40 -16.32
N LEU A 7 44.38 6.35 -17.11
CA LEU A 7 43.35 5.37 -17.51
C LEU A 7 42.77 4.63 -16.30
N LEU A 8 43.62 4.22 -15.36
CA LEU A 8 43.17 3.58 -14.11
C LEU A 8 42.32 4.52 -13.25
N MET A 9 42.75 5.78 -13.09
CA MET A 9 41.96 6.77 -12.35
C MET A 9 40.62 7.06 -13.03
N ALA A 10 40.60 7.20 -14.35
CA ALA A 10 39.37 7.40 -15.11
C ALA A 10 38.41 6.20 -14.98
N SER A 11 38.94 4.98 -15.06
CA SER A 11 38.17 3.75 -14.84
C SER A 11 37.62 3.67 -13.42
N LEU A 12 38.42 4.02 -12.41
CA LEU A 12 38.01 4.02 -11.02
C LEU A 12 36.88 5.04 -10.78
N LEU A 13 37.02 6.25 -11.32
CA LEU A 13 36.01 7.31 -11.21
C LEU A 13 34.70 6.93 -11.92
N LEU A 14 34.79 6.31 -13.09
CA LEU A 14 33.61 5.86 -13.83
C LEU A 14 32.85 4.76 -13.07
N ASN A 15 33.57 3.77 -12.52
CA ASN A 15 32.96 2.73 -11.68
C ASN A 15 32.32 3.33 -10.42
N LEU A 16 32.99 4.28 -9.78
CA LEU A 16 32.45 4.97 -8.59
C LEU A 16 31.15 5.71 -8.95
N ALA A 17 31.13 6.44 -10.06
CA ALA A 17 29.94 7.14 -10.53
C ALA A 17 28.78 6.16 -10.81
N PHE A 18 29.06 5.01 -11.41
CA PHE A 18 28.06 3.98 -11.71
C PHE A 18 27.49 3.35 -10.44
N VAL A 19 28.34 3.05 -9.45
CA VAL A 19 27.92 2.55 -8.14
C VAL A 19 27.07 3.60 -7.42
N SER A 20 27.51 4.86 -7.37
CA SER A 20 26.74 5.95 -6.74
C SER A 20 25.38 6.18 -7.41
N ALA A 21 25.32 6.16 -8.74
CA ALA A 21 24.06 6.27 -9.48
C ALA A 21 23.12 5.10 -9.18
N THR A 22 23.65 3.87 -9.10
CA THR A 22 22.87 2.67 -8.75
C THR A 22 22.34 2.74 -7.33
N VAL A 23 23.16 3.14 -6.36
CA VAL A 23 22.75 3.33 -4.96
C VAL A 23 21.66 4.40 -4.86
N MET A 24 21.81 5.51 -5.57
CA MET A 24 20.82 6.59 -5.59
C MET A 24 19.50 6.13 -6.22
N ALA A 25 19.54 5.38 -7.32
CA ALA A 25 18.36 4.81 -7.94
C ALA A 25 17.64 3.83 -7.00
N VAL A 26 18.38 2.95 -6.33
CA VAL A 26 17.82 2.03 -5.32
C VAL A 26 17.18 2.82 -4.18
N HIS A 27 17.85 3.84 -3.66
CA HIS A 27 17.30 4.69 -2.60
C HIS A 27 16.02 5.40 -3.03
N ARG A 28 15.94 5.92 -4.27
CA ARG A 28 14.72 6.54 -4.82
C ARG A 28 13.57 5.56 -5.02
N LEU A 29 13.85 4.26 -5.13
CA LEU A 29 12.85 3.21 -5.29
C LEU A 29 12.42 2.58 -3.95
N GLY A 30 12.95 3.02 -2.81
CA GLY A 30 12.64 2.46 -1.49
C GLY A 30 13.78 1.65 -0.84
N GLY A 31 15.02 1.85 -1.31
CA GLY A 31 16.22 1.34 -0.66
C GLY A 31 16.49 -0.16 -0.86
N ILE A 32 17.47 -0.67 -0.11
CA ILE A 32 17.87 -2.08 -0.13
C ILE A 32 16.73 -2.96 0.40
N GLY A 33 15.89 -2.46 1.32
CA GLY A 33 14.67 -3.14 1.77
C GLY A 33 13.69 -3.39 0.62
N TYR A 34 13.43 -2.39 -0.23
CA TYR A 34 12.62 -2.56 -1.44
C TYR A 34 13.23 -3.53 -2.42
N LEU A 35 14.54 -3.44 -2.65
CA LEU A 35 15.21 -4.37 -3.56
C LEU A 35 15.19 -5.80 -3.03
N ALA A 36 15.46 -6.00 -1.73
CA ALA A 36 15.40 -7.30 -1.07
C ALA A 36 13.97 -7.85 -1.03
N PHE A 37 12.97 -7.01 -0.79
CA PHE A 37 11.56 -7.37 -0.93
C PHE A 37 11.28 -7.83 -2.35
N LYS A 38 11.60 -7.02 -3.37
CA LYS A 38 11.37 -7.35 -4.78
C LYS A 38 12.14 -8.58 -5.23
N LEU A 39 13.33 -8.85 -4.68
CA LEU A 39 14.13 -10.05 -4.96
C LEU A 39 13.58 -11.29 -4.25
N LYS A 40 13.19 -11.17 -2.98
CA LYS A 40 12.56 -12.25 -2.20
C LYS A 40 11.17 -12.59 -2.74
N HIS A 41 10.53 -11.61 -3.36
CA HIS A 41 9.24 -11.68 -4.01
C HIS A 41 9.37 -11.64 -5.54
N ARG A 42 10.56 -11.93 -6.12
CA ARG A 42 10.72 -11.97 -7.60
C ARG A 42 9.84 -13.05 -8.25
N ASP A 43 9.33 -13.98 -7.44
CA ASP A 43 8.37 -15.03 -7.78
C ASP A 43 7.01 -14.95 -7.02
N ASP A 44 6.65 -13.82 -6.39
CA ASP A 44 5.28 -13.66 -5.83
C ASP A 44 4.27 -13.11 -6.86
N GLY A 45 4.74 -12.79 -8.07
CA GLY A 45 3.98 -12.88 -9.31
C GLY A 45 3.67 -14.33 -9.66
N SER A 46 3.22 -15.13 -8.68
CA SER A 46 2.53 -16.38 -8.93
C SER A 46 1.53 -16.11 -10.06
N GLY A 47 1.40 -17.02 -11.02
CA GLY A 47 0.45 -16.85 -12.14
C GLY A 47 -0.95 -16.42 -11.67
N TYR A 48 -1.28 -16.74 -10.40
CA TYR A 48 -2.39 -16.19 -9.66
C TYR A 48 -2.48 -14.66 -9.61
N SER A 49 -1.56 -13.95 -8.92
CA SER A 49 -1.72 -12.50 -8.69
C SER A 49 -1.66 -11.71 -10.00
N ALA A 50 -0.84 -12.16 -10.97
CA ALA A 50 -0.79 -11.60 -12.31
C ALA A 50 -2.10 -11.86 -13.09
N GLY A 51 -2.60 -13.10 -13.06
CA GLY A 51 -3.86 -13.49 -13.70
C GLY A 51 -5.06 -12.77 -13.09
N ARG A 52 -5.09 -12.64 -11.75
CA ARG A 52 -6.12 -11.88 -11.04
C ARG A 52 -6.07 -10.40 -11.39
N LEU A 53 -4.87 -9.78 -11.45
CA LEU A 53 -4.75 -8.40 -11.88
C LEU A 53 -5.28 -8.20 -13.32
N GLN A 54 -4.94 -9.11 -14.23
CA GLN A 54 -5.44 -9.08 -15.60
C GLN A 54 -6.97 -9.23 -15.65
N HIS A 55 -7.53 -10.16 -14.87
CA HIS A 55 -8.97 -10.33 -14.75
C HIS A 55 -9.64 -9.06 -14.22
N LEU A 56 -9.15 -8.47 -13.12
CA LEU A 56 -9.71 -7.23 -12.57
C LEU A 56 -9.64 -6.07 -13.57
N ARG A 57 -8.54 -5.93 -14.33
CA ARG A 57 -8.44 -4.93 -15.41
C ARG A 57 -9.47 -5.14 -16.51
N SER A 58 -9.78 -6.39 -16.87
CA SER A 58 -10.83 -6.68 -17.84
C SER A 58 -12.21 -6.27 -17.33
N LEU A 59 -12.49 -6.46 -16.03
CA LEU A 59 -13.74 -6.01 -15.41
C LEU A 59 -13.82 -4.48 -15.31
N ASP A 60 -12.71 -3.82 -14.97
CA ASP A 60 -12.61 -2.37 -14.87
C ASP A 60 -12.83 -1.66 -16.21
N ALA A 61 -12.43 -2.27 -17.33
CA ALA A 61 -12.61 -1.72 -18.66
C ALA A 61 -14.10 -1.52 -19.03
N THR A 62 -14.99 -2.33 -18.46
CA THR A 62 -16.44 -2.27 -18.69
C THR A 62 -17.22 -1.78 -17.47
N LEU A 63 -16.54 -1.41 -16.37
CA LEU A 63 -17.20 -1.05 -15.13
C LEU A 63 -17.85 0.34 -15.24
N PRO A 64 -19.16 0.47 -14.97
CA PRO A 64 -19.80 1.79 -14.90
C PRO A 64 -19.16 2.64 -13.80
N ALA A 65 -19.08 3.95 -14.03
CA ALA A 65 -18.58 4.87 -13.04
C ALA A 65 -19.46 4.92 -11.77
N GLY A 66 -18.88 5.36 -10.65
CA GLY A 66 -19.62 5.62 -9.41
C GLY A 66 -19.84 4.41 -8.50
N LYS A 67 -19.23 3.26 -8.80
CA LYS A 67 -19.30 2.07 -7.92
C LYS A 67 -18.59 2.28 -6.58
N ILE A 68 -18.91 1.42 -5.61
CA ILE A 68 -18.21 1.33 -4.32
C ILE A 68 -17.10 0.29 -4.47
N VAL A 69 -15.85 0.68 -4.28
CA VAL A 69 -14.70 -0.19 -4.55
C VAL A 69 -13.97 -0.53 -3.25
N PHE A 70 -13.75 -1.82 -3.01
CA PHE A 70 -12.86 -2.31 -1.95
C PHE A 70 -11.50 -2.70 -2.54
N VAL A 71 -10.42 -2.08 -2.08
CA VAL A 71 -9.04 -2.32 -2.52
C VAL A 71 -8.24 -2.88 -1.34
N GLY A 72 -7.41 -3.89 -1.59
CA GLY A 72 -6.53 -4.43 -0.56
C GLY A 72 -5.84 -5.71 -0.96
N ASP A 73 -5.51 -6.50 0.05
CA ASP A 73 -4.81 -7.76 -0.06
C ASP A 73 -5.77 -8.98 -0.06
N SER A 74 -5.30 -10.14 0.41
CA SER A 74 -6.06 -11.37 0.55
C SER A 74 -7.32 -11.24 1.41
N ILE A 75 -7.31 -10.37 2.43
CA ILE A 75 -8.47 -10.21 3.31
C ILE A 75 -9.59 -9.49 2.57
N THR A 76 -9.23 -8.46 1.80
CA THR A 76 -10.18 -7.78 0.92
C THR A 76 -10.65 -8.71 -0.18
N GLU A 77 -9.76 -9.48 -0.78
CA GLU A 77 -10.09 -10.44 -1.84
C GLU A 77 -11.12 -11.48 -1.42
N ALA A 78 -10.98 -12.06 -0.22
CA ALA A 78 -11.83 -13.14 0.26
C ALA A 78 -13.25 -12.68 0.64
N GLY A 79 -13.51 -11.37 0.67
CA GLY A 79 -14.81 -10.83 1.05
C GLY A 79 -15.82 -10.83 -0.11
N GLU A 80 -16.98 -11.43 0.13
CA GLU A 80 -18.18 -11.29 -0.71
C GLU A 80 -18.94 -9.99 -0.36
N TRP A 81 -18.27 -8.85 -0.55
CA TRP A 81 -18.71 -7.55 -0.01
C TRP A 81 -20.10 -7.11 -0.47
N GLY A 82 -20.50 -7.47 -1.69
CA GLY A 82 -21.83 -7.14 -2.20
C GLY A 82 -22.94 -7.87 -1.46
N GLU A 83 -22.73 -9.16 -1.17
CA GLU A 83 -23.66 -9.97 -0.37
C GLU A 83 -23.65 -9.54 1.08
N PHE A 84 -22.46 -9.38 1.66
CA PHE A 84 -22.30 -8.98 3.06
C PHE A 84 -22.96 -7.63 3.38
N LEU A 85 -22.88 -6.67 2.44
CA LEU A 85 -23.44 -5.33 2.62
C LEU A 85 -24.86 -5.17 2.03
N GLY A 86 -25.41 -6.19 1.36
CA GLY A 86 -26.70 -6.10 0.67
C GLY A 86 -26.72 -5.05 -0.46
N HIS A 87 -25.59 -4.84 -1.13
CA HIS A 87 -25.42 -3.80 -2.15
C HIS A 87 -24.74 -4.33 -3.42
N HIS A 88 -25.47 -4.31 -4.54
CA HIS A 88 -24.97 -4.78 -5.84
C HIS A 88 -23.98 -3.80 -6.53
N ASP A 89 -23.81 -2.59 -6.00
CA ASP A 89 -22.88 -1.59 -6.52
C ASP A 89 -21.45 -1.71 -5.95
N VAL A 90 -21.22 -2.72 -5.11
CA VAL A 90 -19.92 -2.99 -4.49
C VAL A 90 -19.10 -3.90 -5.37
N VAL A 91 -17.85 -3.51 -5.63
CA VAL A 91 -16.89 -4.33 -6.38
C VAL A 91 -15.60 -4.57 -5.60
N ASN A 92 -15.11 -5.80 -5.69
CA ASN A 92 -13.91 -6.24 -5.01
C ASN A 92 -12.68 -6.08 -5.92
N ARG A 93 -11.66 -5.38 -5.44
CA ARG A 93 -10.35 -5.17 -6.07
C ARG A 93 -9.20 -5.57 -5.13
N GLY A 94 -9.45 -6.51 -4.23
CA GLY A 94 -8.43 -7.18 -3.43
C GLY A 94 -7.63 -8.17 -4.27
N ILE A 95 -6.33 -8.32 -3.98
CA ILE A 95 -5.45 -9.33 -4.59
C ILE A 95 -4.56 -9.92 -3.51
N GLY A 96 -4.53 -11.25 -3.42
CA GLY A 96 -3.80 -12.00 -2.42
C GLY A 96 -2.32 -11.69 -2.44
N GLY A 97 -1.77 -11.43 -1.25
CA GLY A 97 -0.36 -11.07 -1.07
C GLY A 97 0.00 -9.64 -1.48
N ASP A 98 -0.95 -8.81 -1.94
CA ASP A 98 -0.62 -7.42 -2.27
C ASP A 98 -0.04 -6.69 -1.05
N SER A 99 1.03 -5.95 -1.31
CA SER A 99 1.62 -4.95 -0.40
C SER A 99 1.16 -3.56 -0.82
N THR A 100 1.41 -2.55 0.01
CA THR A 100 1.14 -1.15 -0.36
C THR A 100 1.88 -0.73 -1.64
N ALA A 101 3.08 -1.26 -1.88
CA ALA A 101 3.81 -1.02 -3.14
C ALA A 101 3.07 -1.59 -4.36
N ARG A 102 2.58 -2.83 -4.27
CA ARG A 102 1.83 -3.46 -5.38
C ARG A 102 0.48 -2.79 -5.64
N ILE A 103 -0.19 -2.33 -4.57
CA ILE A 103 -1.43 -1.56 -4.70
C ILE A 103 -1.15 -0.23 -5.41
N LEU A 104 -0.07 0.47 -5.02
CA LEU A 104 0.34 1.71 -5.68
C LEU A 104 0.57 1.54 -7.18
N ASP A 105 1.19 0.43 -7.61
CA ASP A 105 1.43 0.14 -9.02
C ASP A 105 0.14 -0.01 -9.86
N ARG A 106 -0.99 -0.37 -9.23
CA ARG A 106 -2.28 -0.60 -9.93
C ARG A 106 -3.38 0.40 -9.60
N ILE A 107 -3.23 1.23 -8.58
CA ILE A 107 -4.33 2.07 -8.07
C ILE A 107 -4.85 3.05 -9.12
N GLU A 108 -4.00 3.55 -10.01
CA GLU A 108 -4.45 4.45 -11.08
C GLU A 108 -5.51 3.81 -11.98
N SER A 109 -5.39 2.51 -12.29
CA SER A 109 -6.40 1.80 -13.09
C SER A 109 -7.74 1.72 -12.38
N VAL A 110 -7.74 1.46 -11.08
CA VAL A 110 -8.94 1.46 -10.24
C VAL A 110 -9.54 2.87 -10.16
N ALA A 111 -8.71 3.90 -9.97
CA ALA A 111 -9.18 5.28 -9.89
C ALA A 111 -9.83 5.76 -11.20
N LYS A 112 -9.38 5.29 -12.37
CA LYS A 112 -9.99 5.61 -13.68
C LYS A 112 -11.45 5.14 -13.81
N THR A 113 -11.89 4.16 -13.01
CA THR A 113 -13.30 3.75 -12.92
C THR A 113 -14.19 4.78 -12.21
N ARG A 114 -13.61 5.86 -11.67
CA ARG A 114 -14.28 6.93 -10.92
C ARG A 114 -15.22 6.41 -9.81
N PRO A 115 -14.69 5.72 -8.79
CA PRO A 115 -15.51 5.21 -7.68
C PRO A 115 -16.26 6.33 -6.95
N SER A 116 -17.48 6.09 -6.49
CA SER A 116 -18.14 7.02 -5.55
C SER A 116 -17.51 6.93 -4.16
N LYS A 117 -17.11 5.71 -3.75
CA LYS A 117 -16.40 5.41 -2.51
C LYS A 117 -15.30 4.38 -2.78
N LEU A 118 -14.14 4.57 -2.17
CA LEU A 118 -13.02 3.64 -2.20
C LEU A 118 -12.61 3.29 -0.77
N PHE A 119 -12.74 2.02 -0.40
CA PHE A 119 -12.26 1.48 0.86
C PHE A 119 -10.90 0.82 0.63
N LEU A 120 -9.90 1.18 1.44
CA LEU A 120 -8.54 0.66 1.30
C LEU A 120 -8.06 0.07 2.63
N MET A 121 -7.66 -1.20 2.59
CA MET A 121 -7.00 -1.91 3.69
C MET A 121 -5.80 -2.70 3.17
N ALA A 122 -4.63 -2.43 3.73
CA ALA A 122 -3.36 -3.08 3.39
C ALA A 122 -2.33 -2.90 4.51
N GLY A 123 -1.10 -3.38 4.29
CA GLY A 123 0.05 -3.11 5.17
C GLY A 123 0.59 -4.34 5.89
N ILE A 124 -0.23 -5.36 6.13
CA ILE A 124 0.21 -6.55 6.87
C ILE A 124 1.30 -7.34 6.12
N ASN A 125 1.26 -7.32 4.78
CA ASN A 125 2.25 -7.95 3.93
C ASN A 125 3.55 -7.15 3.85
N ASP A 126 3.49 -5.84 4.09
CA ASP A 126 4.64 -4.95 4.08
C ASP A 126 5.48 -5.07 5.36
N LEU A 127 4.84 -5.29 6.52
CA LEU A 127 5.48 -5.37 7.84
C LEU A 127 6.44 -6.56 8.01
N GLY A 128 6.65 -7.38 6.97
CA GLY A 128 7.74 -8.37 6.92
C GLY A 128 9.06 -7.83 6.36
N ALA A 129 9.05 -6.66 5.70
CA ALA A 129 10.19 -6.16 4.93
C ALA A 129 10.42 -4.64 5.00
N PHE A 130 9.41 -3.87 5.41
CA PHE A 130 9.46 -2.40 5.44
C PHE A 130 9.09 -1.89 6.82
N ASP A 131 9.55 -0.69 7.16
CA ASP A 131 9.10 0.02 8.36
C ASP A 131 7.72 0.68 8.18
N GLU A 132 7.11 1.09 9.28
CA GLU A 132 5.75 1.62 9.32
C GLU A 132 5.63 2.96 8.56
N ARG A 133 6.71 3.75 8.51
CA ARG A 133 6.74 5.04 7.82
C ARG A 133 6.77 4.86 6.31
N GLU A 134 7.61 3.96 5.82
CA GLU A 134 7.66 3.63 4.41
C GLU A 134 6.30 3.14 3.90
N VAL A 135 5.61 2.32 4.70
CA VAL A 135 4.26 1.84 4.40
C VAL A 135 3.27 2.99 4.38
N PHE A 136 3.31 3.87 5.39
CA PHE A 136 2.48 5.06 5.47
C PHE A 136 2.73 6.05 4.31
N ASP A 137 3.96 6.24 3.87
CA ASP A 137 4.30 7.10 2.73
C ASP A 137 3.73 6.55 1.41
N ARG A 138 3.75 5.23 1.21
CA ARG A 138 3.09 4.60 0.06
C ARG A 138 1.58 4.79 0.09
N TYR A 139 0.98 4.67 1.27
CA TYR A 139 -0.42 5.01 1.48
C TYR A 139 -0.76 6.45 1.06
N ARG A 140 0.08 7.43 1.41
CA ARG A 140 -0.09 8.82 0.95
C ARG A 140 -0.06 8.92 -0.57
N GLN A 141 0.91 8.28 -1.22
CA GLN A 141 1.04 8.24 -2.67
C GLN A 141 -0.17 7.59 -3.36
N ILE A 142 -0.72 6.52 -2.77
CA ILE A 142 -1.95 5.88 -3.23
C ILE A 142 -3.11 6.88 -3.19
N VAL A 143 -3.31 7.56 -2.05
CA VAL A 143 -4.40 8.54 -1.91
C VAL A 143 -4.23 9.71 -2.86
N ASP A 144 -3.02 10.27 -2.97
CA ASP A 144 -2.73 11.39 -3.87
C ASP A 144 -2.99 10.99 -5.33
N THR A 145 -2.64 9.76 -5.72
CA THR A 145 -2.96 9.22 -7.05
C THR A 145 -4.46 9.12 -7.28
N VAL A 146 -5.23 8.60 -6.33
CA VAL A 146 -6.70 8.51 -6.45
C VAL A 146 -7.31 9.90 -6.56
N LYS A 147 -6.91 10.86 -5.72
CA LYS A 147 -7.43 12.23 -5.76
C LYS A 147 -7.10 12.94 -7.07
N ARG A 148 -5.90 12.73 -7.62
CA ARG A 148 -5.49 13.29 -8.91
C ARG A 148 -6.32 12.73 -10.06
N VAL A 149 -6.57 11.42 -10.08
CA VAL A 149 -7.23 10.72 -11.19
C VAL A 149 -8.75 10.78 -11.09
N SER A 150 -9.29 10.75 -9.88
CA SER A 150 -10.73 10.77 -9.57
C SER A 150 -11.01 11.66 -8.35
N PRO A 151 -11.01 12.98 -8.53
CA PRO A 151 -11.17 13.95 -7.43
C PRO A 151 -12.52 13.85 -6.70
N GLY A 152 -13.54 13.27 -7.35
CA GLY A 152 -14.86 13.05 -6.73
C GLY A 152 -14.95 11.79 -5.84
N THR A 153 -13.91 10.94 -5.82
CA THR A 153 -13.93 9.70 -5.04
C THR A 153 -13.72 9.96 -3.55
N ARG A 154 -14.66 9.47 -2.72
CA ARG A 154 -14.50 9.49 -1.26
C ARG A 154 -13.65 8.31 -0.82
N ILE A 155 -12.52 8.57 -0.15
CA ILE A 155 -11.56 7.54 0.25
C ILE A 155 -11.73 7.24 1.75
N TYR A 156 -11.85 5.96 2.07
CA TYR A 156 -11.95 5.42 3.42
C TYR A 156 -10.75 4.50 3.67
N LEU A 157 -9.90 4.92 4.59
CA LEU A 157 -8.74 4.14 4.99
C LEU A 157 -9.11 3.28 6.20
N GLN A 158 -8.86 1.98 6.10
CA GLN A 158 -9.13 1.03 7.16
C GLN A 158 -7.82 0.70 7.89
N SER A 159 -7.90 0.58 9.21
CA SER A 159 -6.75 0.12 10.01
C SER A 159 -6.33 -1.28 9.60
N THR A 160 -5.02 -1.53 9.56
CA THR A 160 -4.48 -2.89 9.40
C THR A 160 -4.92 -3.74 10.59
N LEU A 161 -5.44 -4.93 10.31
CA LEU A 161 -5.98 -5.83 11.35
C LEU A 161 -4.86 -6.45 12.20
N PRO A 162 -5.11 -6.71 13.50
CA PRO A 162 -4.17 -7.46 14.32
C PRO A 162 -4.11 -8.93 13.88
N VAL A 163 -3.00 -9.60 14.21
CA VAL A 163 -2.80 -11.04 13.99
C VAL A 163 -2.86 -11.81 15.31
N ASN A 164 -3.29 -13.07 15.25
CA ASN A 164 -3.21 -13.98 16.38
C ASN A 164 -2.05 -14.97 16.18
N ARG A 165 -0.94 -14.72 16.88
CA ARG A 165 0.27 -15.56 16.81
C ARG A 165 0.13 -16.91 17.52
N GLU A 166 -0.82 -17.04 18.44
CA GLU A 166 -1.08 -18.31 19.14
C GLU A 166 -1.72 -19.33 18.21
N ILE A 167 -2.58 -18.88 17.29
CA ILE A 167 -3.24 -19.74 16.30
C ILE A 167 -2.33 -19.97 15.09
N ARG A 168 -1.73 -18.90 14.56
CA ARG A 168 -0.84 -18.99 13.41
C ARG A 168 0.25 -17.93 13.50
N ASP A 169 1.46 -18.36 13.83
CA ASP A 169 2.61 -17.48 13.74
C ASP A 169 2.98 -17.25 12.27
N THR A 170 2.89 -16.00 11.86
CA THR A 170 3.26 -15.55 10.53
C THR A 170 4.52 -14.68 10.58
N GLY A 171 5.12 -14.47 11.74
CA GLY A 171 6.22 -13.51 11.92
C GLY A 171 5.77 -12.04 11.88
N ARG A 172 4.47 -11.74 11.74
CA ARG A 172 3.94 -10.36 11.81
C ARG A 172 3.63 -9.98 13.24
N ASP A 173 3.93 -8.73 13.63
CA ASP A 173 3.89 -8.24 15.00
C ASP A 173 2.76 -7.24 15.26
N ASN A 174 1.99 -7.45 16.33
CA ASN A 174 0.89 -6.55 16.68
C ASN A 174 1.37 -5.18 17.18
N GLY A 175 2.58 -5.07 17.75
CA GLY A 175 3.19 -3.80 18.08
C GLY A 175 3.49 -2.98 16.83
N ARG A 176 4.05 -3.63 15.80
CA ARG A 176 4.26 -3.01 14.47
C ARG A 176 2.95 -2.62 13.78
N VAL A 177 1.93 -3.48 13.84
CA VAL A 177 0.57 -3.15 13.35
C VAL A 177 0.01 -1.92 14.07
N ALA A 178 0.17 -1.85 15.40
CA ALA A 178 -0.27 -0.70 16.19
C ALA A 178 0.48 0.58 15.81
N GLN A 179 1.81 0.50 15.59
CA GLN A 179 2.64 1.63 15.16
C GLN A 179 2.21 2.14 13.78
N LEU A 180 1.98 1.25 12.81
CA LEU A 180 1.46 1.61 11.49
C LEU A 180 0.09 2.31 11.62
N ASN A 181 -0.81 1.73 12.40
CA ASN A 181 -2.13 2.30 12.63
C ASN A 181 -2.06 3.68 13.33
N ALA A 182 -1.03 3.92 14.15
CA ALA A 182 -0.79 5.17 14.84
C ALA A 182 -0.17 6.29 13.98
N CYS A 183 0.32 6.00 12.77
CA CYS A 183 0.76 7.08 11.86
C CYS A 183 -0.44 7.81 11.20
N TRP A 184 -1.65 7.24 11.23
CA TRP A 184 -2.86 7.81 10.61
C TRP A 184 -3.49 9.04 11.28
N PRO A 185 -3.63 9.13 12.62
CA PRO A 185 -4.29 10.26 13.28
C PRO A 185 -3.62 11.62 13.00
N ASN A 186 -2.33 11.61 12.65
CA ASN A 186 -1.54 12.81 12.37
C ASN A 186 -1.63 13.26 10.90
N TRP A 187 -2.29 12.49 10.03
CA TRP A 187 -2.41 12.80 8.62
C TRP A 187 -3.72 13.55 8.31
N ARG A 188 -3.64 14.88 8.31
CA ARG A 188 -4.67 15.74 7.71
C ARG A 188 -4.18 16.17 6.32
N PRO A 189 -4.74 15.68 5.21
CA PRO A 189 -4.49 16.32 3.93
C PRO A 189 -5.09 17.74 4.00
N GLY A 190 -4.21 18.72 3.77
CA GLY A 190 -4.43 20.17 3.83
C GLY A 190 -5.86 20.66 4.04
N THR A 191 -6.10 21.28 5.19
CA THR A 191 -7.23 22.17 5.39
C THR A 191 -7.00 23.46 4.61
N THR A 192 -7.47 23.52 3.37
CA THR A 192 -7.92 24.75 2.71
C THR A 192 -8.85 24.38 1.56
N GLY A 193 -10.10 24.86 1.64
CA GLY A 193 -11.05 24.83 0.53
C GLY A 193 -12.22 23.87 0.71
N SER A 194 -13.39 24.45 0.94
CA SER A 194 -14.71 23.84 0.93
C SER A 194 -14.95 22.83 -0.21
N SER A 195 -14.86 21.52 0.06
CA SER A 195 -15.81 20.51 -0.44
C SER A 195 -15.55 19.12 0.16
N GLY A 196 -16.50 18.64 0.96
CA GLY A 196 -16.96 17.24 0.89
C GLY A 196 -16.12 16.07 1.43
N SER A 197 -15.07 16.27 2.23
CA SER A 197 -14.33 15.15 2.85
C SER A 197 -14.78 14.90 4.30
N THR A 198 -15.82 14.09 4.50
CA THR A 198 -16.18 13.59 5.84
C THR A 198 -15.33 12.36 6.17
N TRP A 199 -14.40 12.50 7.11
CA TRP A 199 -13.65 11.37 7.66
C TRP A 199 -14.53 10.63 8.66
N ALA A 200 -15.00 9.44 8.30
CA ALA A 200 -15.51 8.48 9.27
C ALA A 200 -14.32 7.65 9.79
N ALA A 201 -13.51 8.26 10.65
CA ALA A 201 -12.57 7.49 11.48
C ALA A 201 -13.39 6.77 12.55
N ARG A 202 -13.88 5.57 12.23
CA ARG A 202 -14.23 4.51 13.19
C ARG A 202 -14.76 3.30 12.41
N TRP A 203 -13.87 2.37 12.11
CA TRP A 203 -14.19 1.00 12.45
C TRP A 203 -13.69 0.79 13.88
N PRO A 204 -14.49 0.26 14.82
CA PRO A 204 -13.90 -0.32 16.01
C PRO A 204 -12.90 -1.35 15.50
N THR A 205 -11.64 -1.20 15.88
CA THR A 205 -10.68 -2.28 15.74
C THR A 205 -11.35 -3.54 16.32
N LEU A 206 -11.17 -4.71 15.70
CA LEU A 206 -11.66 -5.97 16.27
C LEU A 206 -11.16 -6.16 17.72
N THR A 207 -10.08 -5.47 18.10
CA THR A 207 -9.55 -5.35 19.47
C THR A 207 -10.48 -4.64 20.47
N ALA A 208 -11.46 -3.85 20.03
CA ALA A 208 -12.45 -3.22 20.92
C ALA A 208 -13.42 -4.24 21.56
N ILE A 209 -13.36 -5.51 21.16
CA ILE A 209 -14.11 -6.61 21.78
C ILE A 209 -13.33 -7.20 23.00
N TRP A 210 -12.03 -6.97 23.14
CA TRP A 210 -11.23 -7.48 24.27
C TRP A 210 -10.12 -6.49 24.69
N THR A 211 -10.46 -5.62 25.66
CA THR A 211 -9.60 -4.94 26.66
C THR A 211 -8.47 -3.96 26.28
N ALA A 212 -8.62 -2.77 26.87
CA ALA A 212 -7.68 -1.76 27.43
C ALA A 212 -6.64 -1.01 26.55
N PRO A 213 -6.45 0.32 26.78
CA PRO A 213 -5.54 1.17 26.01
C PRO A 213 -4.12 1.19 26.62
N THR A 214 -3.09 1.07 25.75
CA THR A 214 -1.69 1.39 26.09
C THR A 214 -1.20 2.58 25.26
N PRO A 215 -0.27 3.39 25.80
CA PRO A 215 -0.02 4.76 25.34
C PRO A 215 0.74 4.82 24.01
N MET A 216 0.37 5.83 23.23
CA MET A 216 0.93 6.14 21.91
C MET A 216 2.32 6.78 22.05
N THR A 217 3.34 6.16 21.46
CA THR A 217 4.53 6.89 20.99
C THR A 217 4.36 7.08 19.49
N ALA A 218 4.20 8.33 19.08
CA ALA A 218 3.91 8.73 17.71
C ALA A 218 5.14 8.55 16.79
N CYS A 219 4.88 8.27 15.51
CA CYS A 219 5.85 8.38 14.43
C CYS A 219 6.34 9.85 14.36
N ILE A 220 7.51 10.19 14.95
CA ILE A 220 8.23 11.48 14.78
C ILE A 220 8.95 11.53 13.44
#